data_AF-A0A853KAJ9-F1
#
_entry.id   AF-A0A853KAJ9-F1
#
_cell.length_a   1.000
_cell.length_b   1.000
_cell.length_c   1.000
_cell.angle_alpha   90.00
_cell.angle_beta   90.00
_cell.angle_gamma   90.00
#
_symmetry.space_group_name_H-M   'P 1'
#
loop_
_entity.id
_entity.type
_entity.pdbx_description
1 polymer ?
#
loop_
_entity_poly.entity_id
_entity_poly.type
_entity_poly.pdbx_seq_one_letter_code
_entity_poly.pdbx_strand_id
1 'polypeptide(L)'
;MGSITLDRLLMKEADILPYEMVQITSVANATLWKTYAIPAPEGSGTVCLNGPPARHFQPGDLIIVLSIAQITGAEYDTIHPRIVHVDHENQIVKVERHSLHALRKDGQT
;
A
#
# COMPACT_ATOMS: atom_id res chain seq x y z
N MET A 1 -14.59 1.94 -14.48
CA MET A 1 -14.21 1.73 -13.06
C MET A 1 -12.73 2.03 -12.92
N GLY A 2 -12.32 2.72 -11.84
CA GLY A 2 -10.95 3.18 -11.63
C GLY A 2 -10.48 2.85 -10.22
N SER A 3 -10.26 1.57 -9.93
CA SER A 3 -9.96 0.97 -8.62
C SER A 3 -8.72 0.08 -8.67
N ILE A 4 -8.16 -0.30 -7.52
CA ILE A 4 -7.22 -1.42 -7.43
C ILE A 4 -7.89 -2.60 -6.75
N THR A 5 -7.80 -3.79 -7.34
CA THR A 5 -8.16 -5.04 -6.68
C THR A 5 -6.92 -5.63 -6.02
N LEU A 6 -6.97 -5.85 -4.70
CA LEU A 6 -5.84 -6.34 -3.90
C LEU A 6 -6.20 -7.61 -3.15
N ASP A 7 -5.27 -8.55 -3.09
CA ASP A 7 -5.34 -9.70 -2.19
C ASP A 7 -5.64 -9.24 -0.76
N ARG A 8 -6.69 -9.81 -0.17
CA ARG A 8 -7.11 -9.51 1.20
C ARG A 8 -6.03 -9.79 2.23
N LEU A 9 -5.13 -10.75 1.99
CA LEU A 9 -3.99 -11.01 2.86
C LEU A 9 -3.04 -9.80 2.89
N LEU A 10 -2.69 -9.26 1.71
CA LEU A 10 -1.86 -8.07 1.61
C LEU A 10 -2.54 -6.86 2.26
N MET A 11 -3.84 -6.68 2.02
CA MET A 11 -4.62 -5.61 2.66
C MET A 11 -4.57 -5.72 4.19
N LYS A 12 -4.84 -6.90 4.75
CA LYS A 12 -4.80 -7.14 6.19
C LYS A 12 -3.40 -6.90 6.78
N GLU A 13 -2.36 -7.33 6.08
CA GLU A 13 -0.98 -7.15 6.56
C GLU A 13 -0.47 -5.72 6.43
N ALA A 14 -0.99 -4.96 5.47
CA ALA A 14 -0.68 -3.54 5.26
C ALA A 14 -1.62 -2.59 6.04
N ASP A 15 -2.64 -3.12 6.73
CA ASP A 15 -3.71 -2.36 7.38
C ASP A 15 -4.52 -1.47 6.43
N ILE A 16 -4.78 -1.97 5.22
CA ILE A 16 -5.64 -1.34 4.22
C ILE A 16 -7.06 -1.90 4.36
N LEU A 17 -8.04 -1.01 4.53
CA LEU A 17 -9.45 -1.38 4.65
C LEU A 17 -10.12 -1.53 3.27
N PRO A 18 -11.15 -2.38 3.14
CA PRO A 18 -11.98 -2.42 1.93
C PRO A 18 -12.57 -1.04 1.62
N TYR A 19 -12.44 -0.64 0.35
CA TYR A 19 -12.86 0.67 -0.18
C TYR A 19 -12.10 1.88 0.36
N GLU A 20 -10.98 1.65 1.07
CA GLU A 20 -10.10 2.74 1.49
C GLU A 20 -9.41 3.41 0.29
N MET A 21 -9.25 4.72 0.38
CA MET A 21 -8.44 5.48 -0.56
C MET A 21 -6.96 5.15 -0.39
N VAL A 22 -6.32 4.74 -1.48
CA VAL A 22 -4.89 4.44 -1.55
C VAL A 22 -4.22 5.27 -2.64
N GLN A 23 -2.93 5.51 -2.46
CA GLN A 23 -2.06 6.07 -3.48
C GLN A 23 -1.14 4.99 -4.03
N ILE A 24 -1.05 4.89 -5.35
CA ILE A 24 -0.23 3.93 -6.06
C ILE A 24 0.86 4.70 -6.80
N THR A 25 2.11 4.26 -6.63
CA THR A 25 3.27 4.80 -7.35
C THR A 25 3.87 3.71 -8.23
N SER A 26 4.23 4.05 -9.47
CA SER A 26 5.03 3.17 -10.33
C SER A 26 6.52 3.43 -10.10
N VAL A 27 7.31 2.37 -9.92
CA VAL A 27 8.77 2.47 -9.86
C VAL A 27 9.36 2.75 -11.24
N ALA A 28 8.72 2.25 -12.31
CA ALA A 28 9.23 2.35 -13.67
C ALA A 28 9.17 3.78 -14.25
N ASN A 29 8.16 4.56 -13.88
CA ASN A 29 7.90 5.86 -14.51
C ASN A 29 7.47 6.97 -13.55
N ALA A 30 7.52 6.74 -12.23
CA ALA A 30 7.13 7.70 -11.19
C ALA A 30 5.68 8.22 -11.28
N THR A 31 4.79 7.54 -12.02
CA THR A 31 3.37 7.88 -12.02
C THR A 31 2.81 7.75 -10.61
N LEU A 32 2.05 8.75 -10.18
CA LEU A 32 1.29 8.75 -8.94
C LEU A 32 -0.20 8.73 -9.28
N TRP A 33 -0.91 7.75 -8.77
CA TRP A 33 -2.35 7.58 -9.00
C TRP A 33 -3.08 7.35 -7.68
N LYS A 34 -4.20 8.05 -7.46
CA LYS A 34 -5.05 7.88 -6.28
C LYS A 34 -6.34 7.18 -6.65
N THR A 35 -6.72 6.19 -5.86
CA THR A 35 -7.87 5.34 -6.11
C THR A 35 -8.36 4.69 -4.81
N TYR A 36 -9.31 3.77 -4.89
CA TYR A 36 -9.78 2.96 -3.77
C TYR A 36 -9.49 1.47 -3.98
N ALA A 37 -9.31 0.74 -2.88
CA ALA A 37 -8.99 -0.69 -2.87
C ALA A 37 -10.25 -1.58 -2.80
N ILE A 38 -10.31 -2.63 -3.62
CA ILE A 38 -11.34 -3.68 -3.64
C ILE A 38 -10.70 -5.00 -3.22
N PRO A 39 -11.29 -5.77 -2.29
CA PRO A 39 -10.70 -7.03 -1.86
C PRO A 39 -10.87 -8.14 -2.91
N ALA A 40 -9.78 -8.82 -3.23
CA ALA A 40 -9.73 -10.12 -3.89
C ALA A 40 -9.80 -11.27 -2.87
N PRO A 41 -9.91 -12.55 -3.32
CA PRO A 41 -9.74 -13.71 -2.46
C PRO A 41 -8.40 -13.67 -1.71
N GLU A 42 -8.43 -14.09 -0.45
CA GLU A 42 -7.27 -14.12 0.44
C GLU A 42 -6.24 -15.14 -0.05
N GLY A 43 -4.96 -14.74 -0.11
CA GLY A 43 -3.85 -15.58 -0.56
C GLY A 43 -3.79 -15.77 -2.08
N SER A 44 -4.54 -14.99 -2.85
CA SER A 44 -4.55 -15.07 -4.31
C SER A 44 -3.33 -14.43 -4.99
N GLY A 45 -2.57 -13.57 -4.29
CA GLY A 45 -1.53 -12.74 -4.89
C GLY A 45 -2.07 -11.69 -5.88
N THR A 46 -3.38 -11.47 -5.92
CA THR A 46 -4.00 -10.56 -6.88
C THR A 46 -3.59 -9.12 -6.60
N VAL A 47 -2.98 -8.47 -7.60
CA VAL A 47 -2.78 -7.04 -7.65
C VAL A 47 -3.20 -6.58 -9.04
N CYS A 48 -4.37 -5.98 -9.16
CA CYS A 48 -4.97 -5.63 -10.45
C CYS A 48 -5.43 -4.18 -10.47
N LEU A 49 -4.87 -3.37 -11.38
CA LEU A 49 -5.29 -1.99 -11.59
C LEU A 49 -6.41 -1.95 -12.62
N ASN A 50 -7.58 -1.44 -12.23
CA ASN A 50 -8.77 -1.43 -13.08
C ASN A 50 -8.93 -0.08 -13.79
N GLY A 51 -9.11 -0.11 -15.12
CA GLY A 51 -9.58 1.02 -15.94
C GLY A 51 -8.53 2.07 -16.34
N PRO A 52 -8.70 3.37 -16.01
CA PRO A 52 -7.79 4.45 -16.42
C PRO A 52 -6.27 4.23 -16.23
N PRO A 53 -5.80 3.50 -15.20
CA PRO A 53 -4.37 3.24 -15.00
C PRO A 53 -3.72 2.42 -16.11
N ALA A 54 -4.48 1.64 -16.88
CA ALA A 54 -3.93 0.69 -17.85
C ALA A 54 -3.01 1.34 -18.92
N ARG A 55 -3.04 2.68 -19.06
CA ARG A 55 -2.12 3.41 -19.96
C ARG A 55 -0.77 3.76 -19.33
N HIS A 56 -0.69 3.80 -18.00
CA HIS A 56 0.49 4.20 -17.23
C HIS A 56 1.17 3.06 -16.48
N PHE A 57 0.50 1.90 -16.43
CA PHE A 57 0.97 0.69 -15.75
C PHE A 57 0.80 -0.51 -16.68
N GLN A 58 1.72 -1.46 -16.58
CA GLN A 58 1.70 -2.73 -17.31
C GLN A 58 1.72 -3.91 -16.33
N PRO A 59 1.14 -5.08 -16.69
CA PRO A 59 1.33 -6.30 -15.92
C PRO A 59 2.82 -6.59 -15.71
N GLY A 60 3.21 -6.86 -14.46
CA GLY A 60 4.61 -7.07 -14.07
C GLY A 60 5.35 -5.81 -13.63
N ASP A 61 4.76 -4.62 -13.75
CA ASP A 61 5.34 -3.41 -13.18
C ASP A 61 5.43 -3.51 -11.66
N LEU A 62 6.58 -3.09 -11.11
CA LEU A 62 6.72 -2.90 -9.68
C LEU A 62 6.03 -1.59 -9.27
N ILE A 63 5.09 -1.71 -8.33
CA ILE A 63 4.34 -0.58 -7.77
C ILE A 63 4.50 -0.54 -6.25
N ILE A 64 4.22 0.64 -5.68
CA ILE A 64 4.10 0.85 -4.24
C ILE A 64 2.67 1.29 -3.96
N VAL A 65 1.98 0.63 -3.03
CA VAL A 65 0.63 0.99 -2.58
C VAL A 65 0.70 1.58 -1.18
N LEU A 66 0.14 2.77 -1.01
CA LEU A 66 0.19 3.55 0.23
C LEU A 66 -1.24 3.80 0.72
N SER A 67 -1.57 3.31 1.92
CA SER A 67 -2.63 3.92 2.73
C SER A 67 -2.07 5.16 3.42
N ILE A 68 -2.84 6.24 3.44
CA ILE A 68 -2.45 7.53 4.00
C ILE A 68 -3.56 8.00 4.92
N ALA A 69 -3.22 8.31 6.16
CA ALA A 69 -4.13 8.88 7.13
C ALA A 69 -3.68 10.29 7.55
N GLN A 70 -4.64 11.18 7.77
CA GLN A 70 -4.41 12.41 8.53
C GLN A 70 -4.60 12.09 10.00
N ILE A 71 -3.63 12.51 10.81
CA ILE A 71 -3.55 12.16 12.23
C ILE A 71 -3.25 13.42 13.03
N THR A 72 -3.73 13.45 14.27
CA THR A 72 -3.36 14.48 15.23
C THR A 72 -1.98 14.22 15.80
N GLY A 73 -1.36 15.26 16.40
CA GLY A 73 -0.09 15.10 17.09
C GLY A 73 -0.15 14.13 18.28
N ALA A 74 -1.32 13.96 18.90
CA ALA A 74 -1.52 13.01 19.99
C ALA A 74 -1.57 11.55 19.50
N GLU A 75 -2.09 11.31 18.29
CA GLU A 75 -2.15 9.98 17.68
C GLU A 75 -0.79 9.54 17.12
N TYR A 76 0.11 10.47 16.82
CA TYR A 76 1.43 10.19 16.21
C TYR A 76 2.22 9.11 16.95
N ASP A 77 2.30 9.19 18.28
CA ASP A 77 3.07 8.24 19.09
C ASP A 77 2.37 6.86 19.20
N THR A 78 1.09 6.77 18.83
CA THR A 78 0.30 5.53 18.89
C THR A 78 0.30 4.74 17.58
N ILE A 79 0.63 5.39 16.47
CA ILE A 79 0.56 4.79 15.14
C ILE A 79 1.85 4.02 14.85
N HIS A 80 1.65 2.81 14.34
CA HIS A 80 2.72 1.90 13.97
C HIS A 80 2.58 1.52 12.49
N PRO A 81 3.18 2.29 11.56
CA PRO A 81 3.08 2.00 10.14
C PRO A 81 3.55 0.59 9.84
N ARG A 82 2.80 -0.09 8.98
CA ARG A 82 3.08 -1.45 8.53
C ARG A 82 3.65 -1.40 7.13
N ILE A 83 4.81 -2.01 6.95
CA ILE A 83 5.45 -2.14 5.64
C ILE A 83 5.45 -3.62 5.29
N VAL A 84 4.73 -3.97 4.22
CA VAL A 84 4.65 -5.33 3.70
C VAL A 84 5.54 -5.40 2.47
N HIS A 85 6.62 -6.17 2.57
CA HIS A 85 7.48 -6.50 1.44
C HIS A 85 6.98 -7.80 0.81
N VAL A 86 6.91 -7.82 -0.51
CA VAL A 86 6.51 -8.98 -1.29
C VAL A 86 7.58 -9.36 -2.31
N ASP A 87 7.54 -10.60 -2.78
CA ASP A 87 8.32 -11.05 -3.93
C ASP A 87 7.61 -10.78 -5.26
N HIS A 88 8.21 -11.26 -6.36
CA HIS A 88 7.67 -11.14 -7.72
C HIS A 88 6.35 -11.88 -7.97
N GLU A 89 5.94 -12.80 -7.08
CA GLU A 89 4.65 -13.51 -7.13
C GLU A 89 3.64 -12.90 -6.12
N ASN A 90 3.93 -11.68 -5.64
CA ASN A 90 3.17 -10.96 -4.62
C ASN A 90 3.03 -11.73 -3.29
N GLN A 91 3.93 -12.67 -3.00
CA GLN A 91 3.95 -13.37 -1.72
C GLN A 91 4.72 -12.56 -0.68
N ILE A 92 4.20 -12.52 0.54
CA ILE A 92 4.81 -11.75 1.64
C ILE A 92 6.15 -12.37 2.03
N VAL A 93 7.22 -11.59 1.91
CA VAL A 93 8.57 -11.98 2.36
C VAL A 93 8.89 -11.41 3.74
N LYS A 94 8.34 -10.25 4.08
CA LYS A 94 8.62 -9.56 5.35
C LYS A 94 7.50 -8.59 5.69
N VAL A 95 7.11 -8.54 6.96
CA VAL A 95 6.24 -7.50 7.50
C VAL A 95 6.99 -6.75 8.60
N GLU A 96 7.14 -5.45 8.44
CA GLU A 96 7.78 -4.58 9.41
C GLU A 96 6.75 -3.66 10.06
N ARG A 97 6.95 -3.38 11.35
CA ARG A 97 6.20 -2.39 12.09
C ARG A 97 7.17 -1.39 12.66
N HIS A 98 6.99 -0.12 12.31
CA HIS A 98 7.84 0.95 12.81
C HIS A 98 7.12 1.73 13.89
N SER A 99 7.86 2.18 14.90
CA SER A 99 7.35 3.17 15.86
C SER A 99 7.69 4.56 15.35
N LEU A 100 6.68 5.38 15.09
CA LEU A 100 6.90 6.78 14.71
C LEU A 100 7.61 7.57 15.82
N HIS A 101 7.36 7.22 17.09
CA HIS A 101 8.03 7.82 18.24
C HIS A 101 9.56 7.70 18.17
N ALA A 102 10.07 6.53 17.79
CA ALA A 102 11.50 6.27 17.69
C ALA A 102 12.15 7.16 16.60
N LEU A 103 11.50 7.30 15.45
CA LEU A 103 12.00 8.10 14.32
C LEU A 103 12.10 9.60 14.67
N ARG A 104 11.19 10.12 15.50
CA ARG A 104 11.25 11.52 15.96
C ARG A 104 12.46 11.80 16.85
N LYS A 105 12.93 10.82 17.63
CA LYS A 105 14.08 11.00 18.54
C LYS A 105 15.42 10.94 17.82
N ASP A 106 15.51 10.24 16.70
CA ASP A 106 16.74 10.08 15.93
C ASP A 106 17.07 11.29 15.03
N GLY A 107 16.28 12.37 15.10
CA GLY A 107 16.59 13.63 14.41
C GLY A 107 16.46 13.59 12.89
N GLN A 108 15.78 12.59 12.33
CA GLN A 108 15.43 12.55 10.91
C GLN A 108 14.14 13.34 10.67
N THR A 109 14.26 14.67 10.62
CA THR A 109 13.28 15.59 10.04
C THR A 109 13.99 16.67 9.26
#